data_AF-A0A137QBS8-F1
#
_entry.id   AF-A0A137QBS8-F1
#
_cell.length_a   1.000
_cell.length_b   1.000
_cell.length_c   1.000
_cell.angle_alpha   90.00
_cell.angle_beta   90.00
_cell.angle_gamma   90.00
#
_symmetry.space_group_name_H-M   'P 1'
#
loop_
_entity.id
_entity.type
_entity.pdbx_description
1 polymer ?
#
loop_
_entity_poly.entity_id
_entity_poly.type
_entity_poly.pdbx_seq_one_letter_code
_entity_poly.pdbx_strand_id
1 'polypeptide(L)'
;MFDLFVAFGLVLEHDKSELFHFSRQKGDDNPPIDLGYAPYTGDTPLRPKPYWCYLGFYFDRQLTFHEHVRYYSTKAISTVHAMGMLGNLLWGLSLRQKQLLYRSCVVPIATYGFRLWCHELHPHKAHLTALNKMQC
;
A
#
# COMPACT_ATOMS: atom_id res chain seq x y z
N MET A 1 -16.03 16.87 -18.04
CA MET A 1 -15.60 16.39 -16.70
C MET A 1 -15.24 17.57 -15.82
N PHE A 2 -14.41 18.50 -16.30
CA PHE A 2 -14.10 19.77 -15.62
C PHE A 2 -15.34 20.64 -15.32
N ASP A 3 -16.28 20.74 -16.25
CA ASP A 3 -17.51 21.55 -16.07
C ASP A 3 -18.34 21.10 -14.87
N LEU A 4 -18.30 19.81 -14.52
CA LEU A 4 -18.94 19.29 -13.31
C LEU A 4 -18.24 19.80 -12.06
N PHE A 5 -16.90 19.77 -12.00
CA PHE A 5 -16.14 20.29 -10.87
C PHE A 5 -16.44 21.78 -10.65
N VAL A 6 -16.46 22.58 -11.73
CA VAL A 6 -16.82 24.00 -11.67
C VAL A 6 -18.27 24.20 -11.22
N ALA A 7 -19.22 23.41 -11.74
CA ALA A 7 -20.62 23.47 -11.33
C ALA A 7 -20.82 23.14 -9.83
N PHE A 8 -19.97 22.28 -9.27
CA PHE A 8 -19.96 21.96 -7.83
C PHE A 8 -19.07 22.90 -7.00
N GLY A 9 -18.45 23.93 -7.60
CA GLY A 9 -17.55 24.84 -6.90
C GLY A 9 -16.24 24.19 -6.40
N LEU A 10 -15.85 23.06 -7.00
CA LEU A 10 -14.64 22.33 -6.67
C LEU A 10 -13.47 22.80 -7.53
N VAL A 11 -12.32 23.02 -6.89
CA VAL A 11 -11.07 23.39 -7.56
C VAL A 11 -10.11 22.21 -7.51
N LEU A 12 -9.62 21.80 -8.69
CA LEU A 12 -8.61 20.76 -8.81
C LEU A 12 -7.22 21.38 -8.59
N GLU A 13 -6.53 20.96 -7.55
CA GLU A 13 -5.15 21.39 -7.29
C GLU A 13 -4.17 20.53 -8.08
N HIS A 14 -3.43 21.14 -8.99
CA HIS A 14 -2.58 20.43 -9.95
C HIS A 14 -1.46 19.65 -9.27
N ASP A 15 -0.80 20.20 -8.26
CA ASP A 15 0.31 19.52 -7.60
C ASP A 15 -0.12 18.27 -6.79
N LYS A 16 -1.42 18.17 -6.46
CA LYS A 16 -1.99 17.06 -5.68
C LYS A 16 -2.82 16.09 -6.52
N SER A 17 -3.04 16.41 -7.79
CA SER A 17 -3.89 15.60 -8.66
C SER A 17 -3.11 14.43 -9.22
N GLU A 18 -3.53 13.22 -8.85
CA GLU A 18 -2.96 11.98 -9.34
C GLU A 18 -4.00 11.24 -10.18
N LEU A 19 -3.58 10.72 -11.32
CA LEU A 19 -4.40 9.82 -12.13
C LEU A 19 -4.08 8.37 -11.79
N PHE A 20 -5.13 7.61 -11.51
CA PHE A 20 -5.03 6.18 -11.35
C PHE A 20 -6.25 5.49 -11.97
N HIS A 21 -6.01 4.53 -12.85
CA HIS A 21 -7.05 3.74 -13.49
C HIS A 21 -7.03 2.31 -12.96
N PHE A 22 -8.15 1.84 -12.41
CA PHE A 22 -8.28 0.46 -11.96
C PHE A 22 -8.81 -0.41 -13.11
N SER A 23 -7.99 -1.34 -13.59
CA SER A 23 -8.40 -2.27 -14.63
C SER A 23 -7.56 -3.54 -14.60
N ARG A 24 -8.24 -4.68 -14.73
CA ARG A 24 -7.67 -6.03 -14.79
C ARG A 24 -7.36 -6.48 -16.22
N GLN A 25 -7.61 -5.63 -17.22
CA GLN A 25 -7.33 -5.97 -18.61
C GLN A 25 -5.81 -6.08 -18.83
N LYS A 26 -5.41 -7.16 -19.51
CA LYS A 26 -4.00 -7.44 -19.82
C LYS A 26 -3.61 -6.69 -21.09
N GLY A 27 -2.49 -5.97 -21.07
CA GLY A 27 -2.00 -5.22 -22.23
C GLY A 27 -2.60 -3.82 -22.40
N ASP A 28 -3.19 -3.26 -21.36
CA ASP A 28 -3.59 -1.86 -21.35
C ASP A 28 -2.38 -1.02 -20.88
N ASP A 29 -1.94 -0.11 -21.76
CA ASP A 29 -0.75 0.73 -21.59
C ASP A 29 -0.91 1.87 -20.57
N ASN A 30 -2.07 1.94 -19.89
CA ASN A 30 -2.42 2.98 -18.93
C ASN A 30 -2.22 4.38 -19.56
N PRO A 31 -3.05 4.73 -20.56
CA PRO A 31 -2.82 5.91 -21.36
C PRO A 31 -2.91 7.17 -20.50
N PRO A 32 -2.09 8.20 -20.80
CA PRO A 32 -2.22 9.49 -20.14
C PRO A 32 -3.56 10.14 -20.50
N ILE A 33 -4.13 10.89 -19.56
CA ILE A 33 -5.41 11.58 -19.76
C ILE A 33 -5.16 13.07 -19.92
N ASP A 34 -5.68 13.62 -21.01
CA ASP A 34 -5.83 15.05 -21.22
C ASP A 34 -7.14 15.53 -20.59
N LEU A 35 -7.06 16.48 -19.66
CA LEU A 35 -8.24 17.04 -18.99
C LEU A 35 -8.80 18.25 -19.74
N GLY A 36 -8.12 18.72 -20.79
CA GLY A 36 -8.51 19.87 -21.60
C GLY A 36 -8.38 21.21 -20.86
N TYR A 37 -7.63 21.25 -19.75
CA TYR A 37 -7.45 22.44 -18.93
C TYR A 37 -6.03 22.49 -18.35
N ALA A 38 -5.42 23.68 -18.40
CA ALA A 38 -4.04 23.88 -18.00
C ALA A 38 -3.79 23.49 -16.52
N PRO A 39 -2.66 22.84 -16.21
CA PRO A 39 -1.56 22.45 -17.08
C PRO A 39 -1.78 21.07 -17.75
N TYR A 40 -2.91 20.41 -17.57
CA TYR A 40 -3.21 19.12 -18.18
C TYR A 40 -3.90 19.29 -19.54
N THR A 41 -3.15 19.86 -20.47
CA THR A 41 -3.55 20.11 -21.85
C THR A 41 -2.58 19.37 -22.75
N GLY A 42 -3.05 18.63 -23.78
CA GLY A 42 -2.32 18.05 -24.90
C GLY A 42 -0.82 17.77 -24.73
N ASP A 43 -0.01 18.83 -24.68
CA ASP A 43 1.44 18.82 -24.51
C ASP A 43 1.94 18.30 -23.15
N THR A 44 1.14 18.43 -22.09
CA THR A 44 1.46 17.99 -20.71
C THR A 44 0.31 17.19 -20.08
N PRO A 45 -0.01 16.00 -20.62
CA PRO A 45 -1.13 15.22 -20.14
C PRO A 45 -0.82 14.59 -18.77
N LEU A 46 -1.86 14.34 -17.98
CA LEU A 46 -1.72 13.75 -16.66
C LEU A 46 -1.34 12.27 -16.82
N ARG A 47 -0.10 11.93 -16.44
CA ARG A 47 0.43 10.57 -16.55
C ARG A 47 0.00 9.75 -15.34
N PRO A 48 -0.52 8.53 -15.56
CA PRO A 48 -0.92 7.69 -14.45
C PRO A 48 0.30 7.09 -13.75
N LYS A 49 0.21 6.97 -12.43
CA LYS A 49 1.27 6.36 -11.63
C LYS A 49 1.16 4.82 -11.65
N PRO A 50 2.27 4.09 -11.50
CA PRO A 50 2.25 2.62 -11.43
C PRO A 50 1.61 2.09 -10.14
N TYR A 51 1.74 2.85 -9.05
CA TYR A 51 1.14 2.56 -7.74
C TYR A 51 0.51 3.83 -7.19
N TRP A 52 -0.63 3.68 -6.51
CA TRP A 52 -1.29 4.76 -5.81
C TRP A 52 -1.20 4.55 -4.30
N CYS A 53 -0.72 5.57 -3.57
CA CYS A 53 -0.66 5.52 -2.12
C CYS A 53 -1.84 6.30 -1.54
N TYR A 54 -2.77 5.60 -0.91
CA TYR A 54 -3.91 6.22 -0.24
C TYR A 54 -3.97 5.78 1.21
N LEU A 55 -3.90 6.74 2.14
CA LEU A 55 -3.85 6.50 3.60
C LEU A 55 -2.73 5.52 4.06
N GLY A 56 -1.66 5.36 3.29
CA GLY A 56 -0.58 4.41 3.58
C GLY A 56 -0.80 2.99 3.03
N PHE A 57 -1.88 2.78 2.27
CA PHE A 57 -2.10 1.59 1.45
C PHE A 57 -1.54 1.82 0.05
N TYR A 58 -0.93 0.78 -0.50
CA TYR A 58 -0.41 0.81 -1.87
C TYR A 58 -1.37 0.01 -2.76
N PHE A 59 -1.96 0.69 -3.72
CA PHE A 59 -2.88 0.09 -4.68
C PHE A 59 -2.17 -0.13 -6.00
N ASP A 60 -2.27 -1.35 -6.50
CA ASP A 60 -1.88 -1.70 -7.86
C ASP A 60 -3.08 -1.46 -8.80
N ARG A 61 -2.78 -1.25 -10.08
CA ARG A 61 -3.77 -1.11 -11.16
C ARG A 61 -4.84 -2.21 -11.17
N GLN A 62 -4.42 -3.45 -10.88
CA GLN A 62 -5.29 -4.63 -10.86
C GLN A 62 -5.89 -4.93 -9.48
N LEU A 63 -5.60 -4.09 -8.48
CA LEU A 63 -5.93 -4.33 -7.07
C LEU A 63 -5.35 -5.66 -6.55
N THR A 64 -4.15 -6.01 -7.00
CA THR A 64 -3.46 -7.23 -6.53
C THR A 64 -2.68 -7.03 -5.23
N PHE A 65 -2.50 -5.79 -4.79
CA PHE A 65 -1.78 -5.44 -3.56
C PHE A 65 -0.37 -6.06 -3.43
N HIS A 66 0.27 -6.44 -4.54
CA HIS A 66 1.60 -7.06 -4.51
C HIS A 66 2.64 -6.11 -3.94
N GLU A 67 2.63 -4.85 -4.37
CA GLU A 67 3.57 -3.87 -3.84
C GLU A 67 3.28 -3.49 -2.39
N HIS A 68 2.01 -3.49 -1.98
CA HIS A 68 1.66 -3.34 -0.57
C HIS A 68 2.24 -4.44 0.30
N VAL A 69 2.02 -5.70 -0.09
CA VAL A 69 2.51 -6.88 0.63
C VAL A 69 4.04 -6.87 0.65
N ARG A 70 4.69 -6.55 -0.47
CA ARG A 70 6.15 -6.45 -0.56
C ARG A 70 6.71 -5.39 0.38
N TYR A 71 6.15 -4.18 0.37
CA TYR A 71 6.59 -3.06 1.20
C TYR A 71 6.45 -3.40 2.70
N TYR A 72 5.26 -3.83 3.14
CA TYR A 72 5.02 -4.12 4.56
C TYR A 72 5.74 -5.38 5.04
N SER A 73 5.94 -6.38 4.18
CA SER A 73 6.78 -7.55 4.51
C SER A 73 8.23 -7.14 4.72
N THR A 74 8.77 -6.31 3.83
CA THR A 74 10.14 -5.79 3.96
C THR A 74 10.27 -4.98 5.25
N LYS A 75 9.31 -4.09 5.53
CA LYS A 75 9.27 -3.28 6.75
C LYS A 75 9.18 -4.14 8.02
N ALA A 76 8.37 -5.20 8.01
CA ALA A 76 8.28 -6.15 9.13
C ALA A 76 9.61 -6.90 9.33
N ILE A 77 10.24 -7.39 8.27
CA ILE A 77 11.54 -8.07 8.32
C ILE A 77 12.62 -7.12 8.88
N SER A 78 12.71 -5.89 8.37
CA SER A 78 13.64 -4.88 8.89
C SER A 78 13.41 -4.60 10.38
N THR A 79 12.15 -4.59 10.84
CA THR A 79 11.81 -4.42 12.25
C THR A 79 12.27 -5.60 13.10
N VAL A 80 12.13 -6.84 12.59
CA VAL A 80 12.67 -8.04 13.24
C VAL A 80 14.19 -7.97 13.35
N HIS A 81 14.90 -7.54 12.30
CA HIS A 81 16.35 -7.37 12.35
C HIS A 81 16.75 -6.31 13.39
N ALA A 82 16.06 -5.16 13.43
CA ALA A 82 16.32 -4.12 14.43
C ALA A 82 16.07 -4.62 15.86
N MET A 83 15.01 -5.39 16.08
CA MET A 83 14.72 -6.05 17.36
C MET A 83 15.82 -7.06 17.74
N GLY A 84 16.35 -7.80 16.76
CA GLY A 84 17.49 -8.70 16.96
C GLY A 84 18.75 -7.96 17.39
N MET A 85 19.07 -6.84 16.74
CA MET A 85 20.21 -5.99 17.12
C MET A 85 20.04 -5.43 18.55
N LEU A 86 18.84 -4.96 18.91
CA LEU A 86 18.56 -4.48 20.27
C LEU A 86 18.77 -5.56 21.33
N GLY A 87 18.36 -6.80 21.03
CA GLY A 87 18.54 -7.94 21.92
C GLY A 87 19.97 -8.41 22.10
N ASN A 88 20.87 -8.05 21.17
CA ASN A 88 22.31 -8.33 21.27
C ASN A 88 23.07 -7.23 22.03
N LEU A 89 22.54 -5.99 22.05
CA LEU A 89 23.14 -4.84 22.74
C LEU A 89 22.84 -4.84 24.25
N LEU A 90 21.62 -5.21 24.63
CA LEU A 90 21.25 -5.47 26.02
C LEU A 90 21.67 -6.90 26.35
N TRP A 91 22.12 -7.19 27.58
CA TRP A 91 22.55 -8.51 28.07
C TRP A 91 21.43 -9.58 28.00
N GLY A 92 21.00 -9.95 26.79
CA GLY A 92 19.91 -10.85 26.48
C GLY A 92 18.54 -10.31 26.88
N LEU A 93 17.77 -9.80 25.91
CA LEU A 93 16.32 -9.69 26.11
C LEU A 93 15.75 -11.06 26.50
N SER A 94 15.02 -11.12 27.61
CA SER A 94 14.35 -12.35 28.04
C SER A 94 13.35 -12.81 26.97
N LEU A 95 13.05 -14.12 26.93
CA LEU A 95 12.10 -14.68 25.97
C LEU A 95 10.75 -13.94 26.00
N ARG A 96 10.29 -13.56 27.20
CA ARG A 96 9.03 -12.84 27.42
C ARG A 96 9.06 -11.42 26.83
N GLN A 97 10.17 -10.70 27.00
CA GLN A 97 10.34 -9.37 26.41
C GLN A 97 10.44 -9.43 24.89
N LYS A 98 11.11 -10.46 24.34
CA LYS A 98 11.17 -10.69 22.89
C LYS A 98 9.77 -10.95 22.33
N GLN A 99 9.00 -11.83 22.95
CA GLN A 99 7.61 -12.08 22.54
C GLN A 99 6.75 -10.83 22.60
N LEU A 100 6.89 -10.02 23.66
CA LEU A 100 6.16 -8.77 23.80
C LEU A 100 6.50 -7.81 22.65
N LEU A 101 7.79 -7.57 22.37
CA LEU A 101 8.25 -6.70 21.29
C LEU A 101 7.78 -7.19 19.92
N TYR A 102 7.83 -8.49 19.68
CA TYR A 102 7.35 -9.07 18.42
C TYR A 102 5.86 -8.81 18.22
N ARG A 103 5.03 -9.11 19.23
CA ARG A 103 3.57 -8.90 19.16
C ARG A 103 3.18 -7.42 19.10
N SER A 104 3.92 -6.53 19.76
CA SER A 104 3.61 -5.10 19.77
C SER A 104 4.11 -4.34 18.54
N CYS A 105 5.26 -4.72 17.98
CA CYS A 105 5.93 -3.93 16.93
C CYS A 105 5.90 -4.61 15.57
N VAL A 106 6.06 -5.94 15.50
CA VAL A 106 6.19 -6.65 14.22
C VAL A 106 4.83 -7.08 13.68
N VAL A 107 3.98 -7.68 14.54
CA VAL A 107 2.65 -8.17 14.14
C VAL A 107 1.77 -7.08 13.54
N PRO A 108 1.66 -5.86 14.10
CA PRO A 108 0.84 -4.81 13.52
C PRO A 108 1.32 -4.34 12.14
N ILE A 109 2.63 -4.36 11.89
CA ILE A 109 3.22 -4.02 10.58
C ILE A 109 2.92 -5.11 9.57
N ALA A 110 3.13 -6.37 9.94
CA ALA A 110 2.92 -7.51 9.04
C ALA A 110 1.43 -7.76 8.72
N THR A 111 0.53 -7.41 9.65
CA THR A 111 -0.93 -7.55 9.47
C THR A 111 -1.59 -6.31 8.90
N TYR A 112 -0.83 -5.23 8.66
CA TYR A 112 -1.37 -4.00 8.11
C TYR A 112 -2.00 -4.26 6.74
N GLY A 113 -3.22 -3.76 6.55
CA GLY A 113 -3.99 -3.97 5.33
C GLY A 113 -4.54 -5.37 5.12
N PHE A 114 -4.27 -6.35 5.99
CA PHE A 114 -4.70 -7.74 5.79
C PHE A 114 -6.17 -7.91 5.40
N ARG A 115 -7.07 -7.19 6.08
CA ARG A 115 -8.51 -7.25 5.78
C ARG A 115 -8.88 -6.74 4.38
N LEU A 116 -8.09 -5.80 3.84
CA LEU A 116 -8.34 -5.16 2.55
C LEU A 116 -8.00 -6.10 1.39
N TRP A 117 -6.81 -6.70 1.38
CA TRP A 117 -6.39 -7.58 0.29
C TRP A 117 -6.92 -9.02 0.41
N CYS A 118 -7.16 -9.52 1.63
CA CYS A 118 -7.68 -10.89 1.80
C CYS A 118 -9.13 -11.05 1.31
N HIS A 119 -9.91 -9.96 1.27
CA HIS A 119 -11.27 -9.97 0.75
C HIS A 119 -11.30 -9.99 -0.80
N GLU A 120 -10.36 -9.31 -1.46
CA GLU A 120 -10.36 -9.13 -2.92
C GLU A 120 -9.64 -10.22 -3.72
N LEU A 121 -8.67 -10.94 -3.12
CA LEU A 121 -7.75 -11.84 -3.82
C LEU A 121 -8.03 -13.35 -3.68
N HIS A 122 -9.26 -13.73 -3.32
CA HIS A 122 -9.65 -15.08 -2.91
C HIS A 122 -9.15 -15.46 -1.51
N PRO A 123 -9.97 -16.18 -0.72
CA PRO A 123 -9.61 -16.61 0.62
C PRO A 123 -8.58 -17.75 0.55
N HIS A 124 -7.30 -17.40 0.35
CA HIS A 124 -6.23 -18.37 0.46
C HIS A 124 -6.08 -18.73 1.94
N LYS A 125 -6.72 -19.84 2.35
CA LYS A 125 -6.67 -20.38 3.73
C LYS A 125 -5.24 -20.46 4.28
N ALA A 126 -4.25 -20.65 3.39
CA ALA A 126 -2.83 -20.67 3.73
C ALA A 126 -2.31 -19.35 4.32
N HIS A 127 -2.70 -18.18 3.77
CA HIS A 127 -2.26 -16.88 4.29
C HIS A 127 -2.90 -16.58 5.64
N LEU A 128 -4.19 -16.90 5.81
CA LEU A 128 -4.88 -16.83 7.11
C LEU A 128 -4.21 -17.72 8.17
N THR A 129 -3.81 -18.93 7.78
CA THR A 129 -3.12 -19.86 8.68
C THR A 129 -1.73 -19.34 9.05
N ALA A 130 -1.00 -18.76 8.11
CA ALA A 130 0.31 -18.15 8.36
C ALA A 130 0.21 -16.94 9.30
N LEU A 131 -0.84 -16.12 9.19
CA LEU A 131 -1.05 -14.98 10.08
C LEU A 131 -1.48 -15.37 11.48
N ASN A 132 -2.34 -16.39 11.61
CA ASN A 132 -2.67 -16.95 12.92
C ASN A 132 -1.41 -17.48 13.63
N LYS A 133 -0.46 -18.05 12.89
CA LYS A 133 0.85 -18.47 13.44
C LYS A 133 1.72 -17.29 13.89
N MET A 134 1.57 -16.09 13.32
CA MET A 134 2.30 -14.89 13.77
C MET A 134 1.67 -14.25 15.02
N GLN A 135 0.40 -14.53 15.31
CA GLN A 135 -0.31 -13.97 16.46
C GLN A 135 -0.15 -14.85 17.73
N CYS A 136 0.13 -16.14 17.56
CA CYS A 136 0.47 -17.08 18.62
C CYS A 136 1.90 -16.90 19.13
#